data_AF-A0A6N8UQ68-F1
#
_entry.id   AF-A0A6N8UQ68-F1
#
_cell.length_a   1.000
_cell.length_b   1.000
_cell.length_c   1.000
_cell.angle_alpha   90.00
_cell.angle_beta   90.00
_cell.angle_gamma   90.00
#
_symmetry.space_group_name_H-M   'P 1'
#
loop_
_entity.id
_entity.type
_entity.pdbx_description
1 polymer ?
#
loop_
_entity_poly.entity_id
_entity_poly.type
_entity_poly.pdbx_seq_one_letter_code
_entity_poly.pdbx_strand_id
1 'polypeptide(L)'
;MRCFIGIFLPRETQQIIHDMCPNLPNIRWTKSERYHITMKFVANLDQSLVPSMLEETSMISSAMPVSCRATVLDGFPKRGRARVVIVRIESGGLLESLVDDSQFQPHITVGYARRRSQTVPDTSLDVAFDLCDVRLIESRDGKYRTISE
;
A
#
# COMPACT_ATOMS: atom_id res chain seq x y z
N MET A 1 -5.08 18.05 -7.44
CA MET A 1 -4.23 17.55 -6.32
C MET A 1 -3.97 16.06 -6.48
N ARG A 2 -2.83 15.52 -5.99
CA ARG A 2 -2.55 14.08 -6.07
C ARG A 2 -3.04 13.41 -4.80
N CYS A 3 -4.02 12.51 -4.93
CA CYS A 3 -4.68 11.87 -3.79
C CYS A 3 -4.76 10.35 -3.95
N PHE A 4 -4.93 9.66 -2.83
CA PHE A 4 -5.27 8.23 -2.82
C PHE A 4 -6.06 7.85 -1.57
N ILE A 5 -6.86 6.80 -1.68
CA ILE A 5 -7.45 6.12 -0.54
C ILE A 5 -6.49 5.00 -0.13
N GLY A 6 -6.01 5.03 1.10
CA GLY A 6 -5.06 4.06 1.62
C GLY A 6 -5.56 3.41 2.90
N ILE A 7 -5.26 2.13 3.08
CA ILE A 7 -5.48 1.42 4.34
C ILE A 7 -4.12 1.19 5.00
N PHE A 8 -3.89 1.86 6.13
CA PHE A 8 -2.63 1.82 6.85
C PHE A 8 -2.58 0.62 7.78
N LEU A 9 -1.40 0.02 7.88
CA LEU A 9 -1.18 -1.15 8.72
C LEU A 9 -1.06 -0.76 10.20
N PRO A 10 -1.39 -1.67 11.14
CA PRO A 10 -1.03 -1.51 12.54
C PRO A 10 0.48 -1.28 12.69
N ARG A 11 0.87 -0.38 13.60
CA ARG A 11 2.27 0.04 13.79
C ARG A 11 3.23 -1.13 14.03
N GLU A 12 2.80 -2.12 14.81
CA GLU A 12 3.59 -3.33 15.07
C GLU A 12 3.83 -4.13 13.79
N THR A 13 2.79 -4.35 13.00
CA THR A 13 2.88 -5.02 11.69
C THR A 13 3.79 -4.27 10.73
N GLN A 14 3.72 -2.93 10.70
CA GLN A 14 4.61 -2.10 9.88
C GLN A 14 6.09 -2.38 10.19
N GLN A 15 6.42 -2.48 11.49
CA GLN A 15 7.78 -2.73 11.94
C GLN A 15 8.22 -4.16 11.62
N ILE A 16 7.38 -5.16 11.91
CA ILE A 16 7.67 -6.58 11.60
C ILE A 16 7.98 -6.75 10.11
N ILE A 17 7.13 -6.22 9.22
CA ILE A 17 7.34 -6.31 7.77
C ILE A 17 8.64 -5.59 7.35
N HIS A 18 8.93 -4.43 7.95
CA HIS A 18 10.15 -3.69 7.67
C HIS A 18 11.41 -4.49 8.03
N ASP A 19 11.41 -5.13 9.20
CA ASP A 19 12.55 -5.90 9.71
C ASP A 19 12.75 -7.21 8.93
N MET A 20 11.68 -7.77 8.34
CA MET A 20 11.76 -8.91 7.43
C MET A 20 12.27 -8.55 6.03
N CYS A 21 12.31 -7.26 5.67
CA CYS A 21 12.83 -6.86 4.36
C CYS A 21 14.35 -7.09 4.28
N PRO A 22 14.84 -7.80 3.25
CA PRO A 22 16.26 -8.06 3.10
C PRO A 22 17.02 -6.76 2.81
N ASN A 23 18.28 -6.70 3.24
CA ASN A 23 19.13 -5.57 2.88
C ASN A 23 19.54 -5.64 1.40
N LEU A 24 18.79 -4.96 0.54
CA LEU A 24 19.07 -4.88 -0.89
C LEU A 24 19.86 -3.61 -1.23
N PRO A 25 20.98 -3.73 -1.97
CA PRO A 25 21.73 -2.56 -2.40
C PRO A 25 20.89 -1.71 -3.36
N ASN A 26 21.11 -0.40 -3.34
CA ASN A 26 20.46 0.57 -4.24
C ASN A 26 18.92 0.63 -4.15
N ILE A 27 18.32 0.10 -3.09
CA ILE A 27 16.93 0.36 -2.74
C ILE A 27 16.83 1.57 -1.82
N ARG A 28 15.87 2.45 -2.10
CA ARG A 28 15.37 3.47 -1.19
C ARG A 28 14.14 2.88 -0.50
N TRP A 29 14.31 2.41 0.73
CA TRP A 29 13.22 1.88 1.54
C TRP A 29 12.22 2.98 1.90
N THR A 30 10.94 2.65 1.78
CA THR A 30 9.84 3.45 2.29
C THR A 30 9.87 3.36 3.82
N LYS A 31 9.66 4.48 4.50
CA LYS A 31 9.54 4.50 5.96
C LYS A 31 8.35 3.63 6.38
N SER A 32 8.50 2.80 7.42
CA SER A 32 7.49 1.84 7.85
C SER A 32 6.16 2.51 8.22
N GLU A 33 6.17 3.73 8.76
CA GLU A 33 4.96 4.48 9.10
C GLU A 33 4.12 4.88 7.88
N ARG A 34 4.66 4.69 6.67
CA ARG A 34 3.98 4.93 5.40
C ARG A 34 3.52 3.65 4.73
N TYR A 35 3.67 2.48 5.36
CA TYR A 35 3.16 1.25 4.78
C TYR A 35 1.63 1.28 4.78
N HIS A 36 1.08 1.18 3.58
CA HIS A 36 -0.35 1.16 3.32
C HIS A 36 -0.62 0.32 2.07
N ILE A 37 -1.86 -0.16 1.99
CA ILE A 37 -2.42 -0.68 0.74
C ILE A 37 -3.14 0.48 0.05
N THR A 38 -2.83 0.72 -1.22
CA THR A 38 -3.52 1.77 -2.00
C THR A 38 -4.77 1.18 -2.63
N MET A 39 -5.95 1.63 -2.24
CA MET A 39 -7.24 1.15 -2.78
C MET A 39 -7.62 1.88 -4.07
N LYS A 40 -7.35 3.19 -4.13
CA LYS A 40 -7.62 4.04 -5.30
C LYS A 40 -6.61 5.16 -5.38
N PHE A 41 -6.08 5.44 -6.57
CA PHE A 41 -5.12 6.51 -6.80
C PHE A 41 -5.64 7.50 -7.84
N VAL A 42 -5.61 8.80 -7.52
CA VAL A 42 -6.03 9.89 -8.41
C VAL A 42 -4.91 10.91 -8.53
N ALA A 43 -4.23 10.94 -9.68
CA ALA A 43 -3.07 11.81 -9.90
C ALA A 43 -3.43 13.31 -9.90
N ASN A 44 -4.61 13.65 -10.41
CA ASN A 44 -5.10 15.02 -10.50
C ASN A 44 -6.59 15.10 -10.13
N LEU A 45 -6.87 15.04 -8.83
CA LEU A 45 -8.20 15.24 -8.26
C LEU A 45 -8.55 16.74 -8.26
N ASP A 46 -9.75 17.08 -8.75
CA ASP A 46 -10.35 18.39 -8.57
C ASP A 46 -10.80 18.56 -7.10
N GLN A 47 -10.56 19.73 -6.50
CA GLN A 47 -10.93 19.97 -5.11
C GLN A 47 -12.44 19.84 -4.85
N SER A 48 -13.27 20.11 -5.85
CA SER A 48 -14.73 19.91 -5.78
C SER A 48 -15.15 18.45 -5.61
N LEU A 49 -14.28 17.48 -5.96
CA LEU A 49 -14.55 16.05 -5.84
C LEU A 49 -14.05 15.44 -4.52
N VAL A 50 -13.45 16.23 -3.62
CA VAL A 50 -12.98 15.75 -2.31
C VAL A 50 -14.11 15.15 -1.46
N PRO A 51 -15.32 15.75 -1.35
CA PRO A 51 -16.42 15.14 -0.60
C PRO A 51 -16.80 13.75 -1.10
N SER A 52 -16.88 13.56 -2.42
CA SER A 52 -17.16 12.24 -3.01
C SER A 52 -16.07 11.21 -2.69
N MET A 53 -14.79 11.61 -2.67
CA MET A 53 -13.70 10.73 -2.26
C MET A 53 -13.76 10.37 -0.76
N LEU A 54 -14.27 11.26 0.09
CA LEU A 54 -14.50 11.00 1.51
C LEU A 54 -15.67 10.04 1.75
N GLU A 55 -16.73 10.13 0.94
CA GLU A 55 -17.81 9.13 0.92
C GLU A 55 -17.28 7.75 0.52
N GLU A 56 -16.48 7.66 -0.55
CA GLU A 56 -15.81 6.39 -0.93
C GLU A 56 -14.90 5.85 0.19
N THR A 57 -14.16 6.73 0.87
CA THR A 57 -13.33 6.37 2.01
C THR A 57 -14.18 5.80 3.16
N SER A 58 -15.34 6.39 3.42
CA SER A 58 -16.28 5.94 4.45
C SER A 58 -16.92 4.58 4.09
N MET A 59 -17.27 4.37 2.81
CA MET A 59 -17.76 3.08 2.33
C MET A 59 -16.72 1.96 2.56
N ILE A 60 -15.46 2.18 2.18
CA ILE A 60 -14.39 1.21 2.44
C ILE A 60 -14.19 1.01 3.95
N SER A 61 -14.27 2.07 4.75
CA SER A 61 -14.16 2.00 6.22
C SER A 61 -15.24 1.12 6.85
N SER A 62 -16.45 1.10 6.29
CA SER A 62 -17.57 0.28 6.81
C SER A 62 -17.38 -1.23 6.62
N ALA A 63 -16.46 -1.63 5.73
CA ALA A 63 -16.10 -3.03 5.53
C ALA A 63 -14.98 -3.51 6.47
N MET A 64 -14.47 -2.64 7.35
CA MET A 64 -13.41 -2.97 8.29
C MET A 64 -13.97 -3.57 9.61
N PRO A 65 -13.22 -4.41 10.34
CA PRO A 65 -11.85 -4.86 10.03
C PRO A 65 -11.81 -5.91 8.92
N VAL A 66 -10.70 -5.93 8.17
CA VAL A 66 -10.40 -7.01 7.21
C VAL A 66 -9.14 -7.74 7.67
N SER A 67 -9.28 -9.05 7.90
CA SER A 67 -8.13 -9.90 8.22
C SER A 67 -7.29 -10.15 6.98
N CYS A 68 -5.99 -9.92 7.11
CA CYS A 68 -5.02 -9.99 6.03
C CYS A 68 -3.80 -10.82 6.43
N ARG A 69 -3.06 -11.24 5.41
CA ARG A 69 -1.75 -11.88 5.56
C ARG A 69 -0.75 -11.28 4.58
N ALA A 70 0.42 -10.86 5.07
CA ALA A 70 1.56 -10.54 4.23
C ALA A 70 2.32 -11.83 3.90
N THR A 71 2.49 -12.11 2.60
CA THR A 71 2.89 -13.46 2.15
C THR A 71 4.25 -13.53 1.46
N VAL A 72 4.58 -12.60 0.58
CA VAL A 72 5.84 -12.68 -0.17
C VAL A 72 6.33 -11.31 -0.61
N LEU A 73 7.65 -11.14 -0.55
CA LEU A 73 8.35 -10.01 -1.15
C LEU A 73 8.42 -10.21 -2.67
N ASP A 74 7.99 -9.20 -3.42
CA ASP A 74 7.96 -9.25 -4.87
C ASP A 74 8.43 -7.93 -5.48
N GLY A 75 8.52 -7.91 -6.82
CA GLY A 75 9.02 -6.75 -7.55
C GLY A 75 8.13 -6.36 -8.73
N PHE A 76 7.87 -5.07 -8.86
CA PHE A 76 7.13 -4.50 -10.01
C PHE A 76 8.07 -3.76 -10.98
N PRO A 77 7.95 -3.91 -12.31
CA PRO A 77 6.91 -4.66 -13.03
C PRO A 77 7.09 -6.19 -12.97
N LYS A 78 8.30 -6.68 -12.70
CA LYS A 78 8.57 -8.09 -12.42
C LYS A 78 9.78 -8.25 -11.51
N ARG A 79 9.80 -9.32 -10.72
CA ARG A 79 10.82 -9.64 -9.71
C ARG A 79 12.27 -9.45 -10.17
N GLY A 80 12.64 -9.96 -11.34
CA GLY A 80 14.01 -9.88 -11.88
C GLY A 80 14.42 -8.51 -12.46
N ARG A 81 13.50 -7.54 -12.52
CA ARG A 81 13.76 -6.19 -13.03
C ARG A 81 12.91 -5.16 -12.30
N ALA A 82 12.83 -5.28 -10.98
CA ALA A 82 11.97 -4.48 -10.15
C ALA A 82 12.44 -3.02 -10.05
N ARG A 83 11.51 -2.10 -10.24
CA ARG A 83 11.63 -0.67 -9.90
C ARG A 83 11.00 -0.36 -8.55
N VAL A 84 10.01 -1.15 -8.17
CA VAL A 84 9.32 -1.06 -6.89
C VAL A 84 9.41 -2.42 -6.22
N VAL A 85 9.78 -2.43 -4.94
CA VAL A 85 9.77 -3.61 -4.08
C VAL A 85 8.46 -3.56 -3.30
N ILE A 86 7.71 -4.65 -3.35
CA ILE A 86 6.38 -4.76 -2.74
C ILE A 86 6.31 -5.99 -1.85
N VAL A 87 5.35 -6.00 -0.93
CA VAL A 87 4.91 -7.19 -0.21
C VAL A 87 3.49 -7.48 -0.65
N ARG A 88 3.23 -8.71 -1.11
CA ARG A 88 1.88 -9.17 -1.48
C ARG A 88 1.03 -9.38 -0.22
N ILE A 89 -0.23 -8.99 -0.32
CA ILE A 89 -1.21 -9.13 0.75
C ILE A 89 -2.34 -10.02 0.27
N GLU A 90 -2.75 -10.96 1.10
CA GLU A 90 -3.94 -11.79 0.89
C GLU A 90 -5.04 -11.34 1.85
N SER A 91 -6.26 -11.22 1.34
CA SER A 91 -7.44 -10.81 2.11
C SER A 91 -8.65 -11.73 1.94
N GLY A 92 -8.45 -12.90 1.30
CA GLY A 92 -9.54 -13.80 0.92
C GLY A 92 -10.48 -13.22 -0.15
N GLY A 93 -10.05 -12.19 -0.89
CA GLY A 93 -10.85 -11.52 -1.91
C GLY A 93 -11.69 -10.34 -1.41
N LEU A 94 -11.67 -10.05 -0.10
CA LEU A 94 -12.47 -8.97 0.48
C LEU A 94 -12.02 -7.60 -0.02
N LEU A 95 -10.72 -7.28 0.03
CA LEU A 95 -10.22 -6.00 -0.47
C LEU A 95 -10.44 -5.85 -1.98
N GLU A 96 -10.28 -6.94 -2.72
CA GLU A 96 -10.50 -7.00 -4.16
C GLU A 96 -11.97 -6.71 -4.51
N SER A 97 -12.93 -7.18 -3.72
CA SER A 97 -14.36 -6.91 -3.93
C SER A 97 -14.77 -5.45 -3.67
N LEU A 98 -13.93 -4.67 -2.97
CA LEU A 98 -14.19 -3.27 -2.64
C LEU A 98 -13.69 -2.29 -3.71
N VAL A 99 -12.97 -2.77 -4.73
CA VAL A 99 -12.40 -1.95 -5.80
C VAL A 99 -12.99 -2.36 -7.14
N ASP A 100 -13.43 -1.38 -7.93
CA ASP A 100 -13.86 -1.59 -9.32
C ASP A 100 -12.65 -1.66 -10.27
N ASP A 101 -11.71 -2.56 -9.99
CA ASP A 101 -10.54 -2.83 -10.82
C ASP A 101 -10.17 -4.32 -10.73
N SER A 102 -10.45 -5.07 -11.80
CA SER A 102 -10.15 -6.50 -11.87
C SER A 102 -8.65 -6.84 -11.89
N GLN A 103 -7.78 -5.83 -12.09
CA GLN A 103 -6.32 -5.99 -12.02
C GLN A 103 -5.77 -5.61 -10.65
N PHE A 104 -6.61 -5.13 -9.73
CA PHE A 104 -6.19 -4.79 -8.39
C PHE A 104 -5.63 -6.02 -7.66
N GLN A 105 -4.39 -5.89 -7.20
CA GLN A 105 -3.71 -6.89 -6.38
C GLN A 105 -3.24 -6.19 -5.10
N PRO A 106 -3.79 -6.54 -3.93
CA PRO A 106 -3.40 -5.93 -2.67
C PRO A 106 -1.90 -6.10 -2.42
N HIS A 107 -1.21 -4.98 -2.24
CA HIS A 107 0.21 -4.98 -1.94
C HIS A 107 0.60 -3.74 -1.15
N ILE A 108 1.73 -3.84 -0.45
CA ILE A 108 2.38 -2.73 0.24
C ILE A 108 3.65 -2.39 -0.51
N THR A 109 3.86 -1.12 -0.82
CA THR A 109 5.15 -0.68 -1.36
C THR A 109 6.17 -0.47 -0.24
N VAL A 110 7.19 -1.32 -0.19
CA VAL A 110 8.23 -1.26 0.84
C VAL A 110 9.49 -0.54 0.38
N GLY A 111 9.73 -0.42 -0.94
CA GLY A 111 10.90 0.32 -1.42
C GLY A 111 10.92 0.61 -2.93
N TYR A 112 11.86 1.46 -3.33
CA TYR A 112 12.05 1.89 -4.72
C TYR A 112 13.52 1.75 -5.14
N ALA A 113 13.77 1.24 -6.34
CA ALA A 113 15.11 1.18 -6.90
C ALA A 113 15.63 2.57 -7.29
N ARG A 114 16.84 2.96 -6.85
CA ARG A 114 17.37 4.34 -7.01
C ARG A 114 17.71 4.72 -8.46
N ARG A 115 18.24 3.80 -9.26
CA ARG A 115 18.68 4.09 -10.65
C ARG A 115 18.50 2.91 -11.60
N ARG A 116 18.97 1.73 -11.21
CA ARG A 116 18.85 0.49 -11.97
C ARG A 116 17.83 -0.42 -11.30
N SER A 117 17.05 -1.13 -12.11
CA SER A 117 16.16 -2.17 -11.62
C SER A 117 16.94 -3.19 -10.81
N GLN A 118 16.33 -3.71 -9.75
CA GLN A 118 16.92 -4.73 -8.89
C GLN A 118 16.23 -6.07 -9.10
N THR A 119 16.95 -7.16 -8.85
CA THR A 119 16.33 -8.46 -8.63
C THR A 119 15.87 -8.52 -7.19
N VAL A 120 14.59 -8.76 -6.97
CA VAL A 120 14.03 -8.98 -5.62
C VAL A 120 14.16 -10.48 -5.30
N PRO A 121 14.77 -10.86 -4.18
CA PRO A 121 14.86 -12.26 -3.77
C PRO A 121 13.49 -12.80 -3.43
N ASP A 122 13.30 -14.10 -3.60
CA ASP A 122 12.08 -14.78 -3.16
C ASP A 122 12.12 -14.89 -1.63
N THR A 123 11.43 -13.98 -0.95
CA THR A 123 11.39 -13.91 0.51
C THR A 123 9.95 -14.12 0.94
N SER A 124 9.65 -15.25 1.57
CA SER A 124 8.34 -15.49 2.15
C SER A 124 8.19 -14.72 3.45
N LEU A 125 7.00 -14.16 3.64
CA LEU A 125 6.51 -13.57 4.86
C LEU A 125 5.32 -14.41 5.34
N ASP A 126 5.10 -14.44 6.65
CA ASP A 126 3.90 -15.04 7.22
C ASP A 126 3.40 -14.19 8.40
N VAL A 127 2.93 -12.99 8.06
CA VAL A 127 2.49 -12.01 9.06
C VAL A 127 1.00 -11.77 8.90
N ALA A 128 0.22 -12.26 9.86
CA ALA A 128 -1.21 -11.97 9.95
C ALA A 128 -1.46 -10.65 10.69
N PHE A 129 -2.47 -9.89 10.24
CA PHE A 129 -2.88 -8.64 10.84
C PHE A 129 -4.29 -8.26 10.39
N ASP A 130 -4.95 -7.40 11.15
CA ASP A 130 -6.22 -6.79 10.75
C ASP A 130 -6.00 -5.36 10.27
N LEU A 131 -6.70 -4.99 9.21
CA LEU A 131 -6.74 -3.64 8.68
C LEU A 131 -7.96 -2.90 9.22
N CYS A 132 -7.74 -1.71 9.79
CA CYS A 132 -8.80 -0.88 10.37
C CYS A 132 -8.71 0.60 9.96
N ASP A 133 -7.56 1.05 9.44
CA ASP A 133 -7.21 2.48 9.34
C ASP A 133 -7.25 2.97 7.90
N VAL A 134 -8.47 3.22 7.42
CA VAL A 134 -8.73 3.73 6.06
C VAL A 134 -8.66 5.26 6.08
N ARG A 135 -7.91 5.84 5.14
CA ARG A 135 -7.71 7.30 5.06
C ARG A 135 -7.68 7.79 3.63
N LEU A 136 -8.25 8.97 3.40
CA LEU A 136 -7.98 9.77 2.21
C LEU A 136 -6.69 10.56 2.42
N ILE A 137 -5.73 10.41 1.52
CA ILE A 137 -4.40 11.01 1.64
C ILE A 137 -4.13 11.93 0.46
N GLU A 138 -3.69 13.16 0.73
CA GLU A 138 -2.99 14.01 -0.23
C GLU A 138 -1.49 13.68 -0.22
N SER A 139 -0.92 13.44 -1.40
CA SER A 139 0.51 13.19 -1.59
C SER A 139 1.17 14.37 -2.31
N ARG A 140 1.96 15.15 -1.59
CA ARG A 140 2.71 16.30 -2.14
C ARG A 140 4.18 16.23 -1.76
N ASP A 141 5.07 16.30 -2.76
CA ASP A 141 6.54 16.31 -2.57
C ASP A 141 7.06 15.16 -1.69
N GLY A 142 6.44 13.98 -1.82
CA GLY A 142 6.79 12.79 -1.03
C GLY A 142 6.38 12.88 0.45
N LYS A 143 5.48 13.79 0.81
CA LYS A 143 4.82 13.88 2.11
C LYS A 143 3.35 13.47 1.96
N TYR A 144 2.81 12.83 3.00
CA TYR A 144 1.41 12.43 3.09
C TYR A 144 0.71 13.32 4.11
N ARG A 145 -0.46 13.82 3.74
CA ARG A 145 -1.37 14.56 4.61
C ARG A 145 -2.73 13.89 4.55
N THR A 146 -3.29 13.53 5.70
CA THR A 146 -4.66 13.03 5.77
C THR A 146 -5.62 14.17 5.42
N ILE A 147 -6.56 13.88 4.53
CA ILE A 147 -7.74 14.71 4.29
C ILE A 147 -8.85 14.11 5.13
N SER A 148 -9.45 14.92 5.98
CA SER A 148 -10.66 14.60 6.73
C SER A 148 -11.79 15.54 6.29
N GLU A 149 -13.01 15.21 6.69
CA GLU A 149 -14.12 16.18 6.76
C GLU A 149 -13.74 17.40 7.63
#